data_AF-A0AAN6ECH6-F1
#
_entry.id   AF-A0AAN6ECH6-F1
#
_cell.length_a   1.000
_cell.length_b   1.000
_cell.length_c   1.000
_cell.angle_alpha   90.00
_cell.angle_beta   90.00
_cell.angle_gamma   90.00
#
_symmetry.space_group_name_H-M   'P 1'
#
loop_
_entity.id
_entity.type
_entity.pdbx_description
1 polymer ?
#
loop_
_entity_poly.entity_id
_entity_poly.type
_entity_poly.pdbx_seq_one_letter_code
_entity_poly.pdbx_strand_id
1 'polypeptide(L)'
;MSRNITTKTWGPLTQEEQFGFRQLITTMREMGSVTPASKRIVKHTMHEFDGRSITSWKCSEFLYKKDPCPLPTQARGLFTSKNDGEDAIVARGYNKFFNVGEVPHTKWAWIEENTHGPYELTVKENGCLILASGLDNNTLLVTSKHAVNVDHARVGREWVDRHLSRVGRTTDELAAFLHANNATAV
;
A
#
# COMPACT_ATOMS: atom_id res chain seq x y z
N MET A 1 -25.72 -17.28 16.37
CA MET A 1 -26.16 -16.19 15.46
C MET A 1 -25.06 -15.95 14.45
N SER A 2 -25.20 -16.53 13.25
CA SER A 2 -24.26 -16.36 12.15
C SER A 2 -24.30 -14.90 11.70
N ARG A 3 -23.22 -14.14 11.94
CA ARG A 3 -23.10 -12.79 11.39
C ARG A 3 -22.93 -12.95 9.88
N ASN A 4 -23.95 -12.58 9.13
CA ASN A 4 -23.80 -12.30 7.70
C ASN A 4 -22.80 -11.15 7.58
N ILE A 5 -21.53 -11.49 7.38
CA ILE A 5 -20.52 -10.55 6.91
C ILE A 5 -20.96 -10.26 5.48
N THR A 6 -21.70 -9.17 5.29
CA THR A 6 -21.87 -8.56 3.98
C THR A 6 -20.47 -8.30 3.46
N THR A 7 -20.00 -9.14 2.54
CA THR A 7 -18.78 -8.88 1.78
C THR A 7 -19.03 -7.57 1.05
N LYS A 8 -18.48 -6.49 1.60
CA LYS A 8 -18.46 -5.20 0.91
C LYS A 8 -17.63 -5.45 -0.35
N THR A 9 -18.32 -5.67 -1.47
CA THR A 9 -17.67 -5.73 -2.77
C THR A 9 -17.17 -4.32 -3.05
N TRP A 10 -15.86 -4.15 -3.00
CA TRP A 10 -15.22 -2.91 -3.43
C TRP A 10 -15.38 -2.83 -4.95
N GLY A 11 -16.46 -2.19 -5.38
CA GLY A 11 -16.72 -1.92 -6.79
C GLY A 11 -15.65 -0.99 -7.39
N PRO A 12 -15.74 -0.68 -8.69
CA PRO A 12 -14.85 0.30 -9.30
C PRO A 12 -14.90 1.63 -8.53
N LEU A 13 -13.77 2.34 -8.50
CA LEU A 13 -13.70 3.67 -7.89
C LEU A 13 -14.79 4.57 -8.48
N THR A 14 -15.49 5.29 -7.61
CA THR A 14 -16.41 6.36 -7.98
C THR A 14 -15.66 7.47 -8.75
N GLN A 15 -16.39 8.31 -9.49
CA GLN A 15 -15.76 9.43 -10.22
C GLN A 15 -15.00 10.39 -9.30
N GLU A 16 -15.51 10.60 -8.08
CA GLU A 16 -14.86 11.41 -7.05
C GLU A 16 -13.56 10.76 -6.57
N GLU A 17 -13.57 9.45 -6.30
CA GLU A 17 -12.37 8.72 -5.91
C GLU A 17 -11.32 8.70 -7.03
N GLN A 18 -11.75 8.53 -8.29
CA GLN A 18 -10.87 8.64 -9.46
C GLN A 18 -10.26 10.04 -9.58
N PHE A 19 -11.05 11.09 -9.36
CA PHE A 19 -10.56 12.47 -9.35
C PHE A 19 -9.56 12.70 -8.22
N GLY A 20 -9.87 12.29 -7.00
CA GLY A 20 -8.96 12.38 -5.85
C GLY A 20 -7.67 11.60 -6.07
N PHE A 21 -7.74 10.42 -6.70
CA PHE A 21 -6.57 9.65 -7.08
C PHE A 21 -5.70 10.37 -8.13
N ARG A 22 -6.29 10.94 -9.17
CA ARG A 22 -5.55 11.74 -10.17
C ARG A 22 -4.86 12.95 -9.53
N GLN A 23 -5.54 13.64 -8.62
CA GLN A 23 -4.95 14.74 -7.86
C GLN A 23 -3.77 14.26 -7.00
N LEU A 24 -3.94 13.16 -6.27
CA LEU A 24 -2.86 12.55 -5.48
C LEU A 24 -1.62 12.29 -6.34
N ILE A 25 -1.76 11.61 -7.47
CA ILE A 25 -0.61 11.30 -8.35
C ILE A 25 0.04 12.57 -8.90
N THR A 26 -0.77 13.56 -9.28
CA THR A 26 -0.27 14.86 -9.76
C THR A 26 0.57 15.54 -8.69
N THR A 27 0.04 15.67 -7.47
CA THR A 27 0.75 16.25 -6.33
C THR A 27 2.02 15.48 -5.98
N MET A 28 1.99 14.14 -6.02
CA MET A 28 3.18 13.32 -5.77
C MET A 28 4.28 13.54 -6.82
N ARG A 29 3.91 13.69 -8.11
CA ARG A 29 4.85 14.02 -9.20
C ARG A 29 5.45 15.42 -9.00
N GLU A 30 4.64 16.42 -8.67
CA GLU A 30 5.08 17.78 -8.38
C GLU A 30 6.08 17.81 -7.21
N MET A 31 5.72 17.21 -6.07
CA MET A 31 6.58 17.12 -4.88
C MET A 31 7.89 16.34 -5.13
N GLY A 32 7.86 15.39 -6.06
CA GLY A 32 9.03 14.63 -6.51
C GLY A 32 9.90 15.34 -7.53
N SER A 33 9.44 16.46 -8.09
CA SER A 33 10.13 17.21 -9.15
C SER A 33 10.72 18.53 -8.66
N VAL A 34 10.46 18.92 -7.40
CA VAL A 34 10.97 20.17 -6.79
C VAL A 34 12.50 20.29 -6.93
N THR A 35 12.95 21.53 -7.20
CA THR A 35 14.35 21.93 -7.31
C THR A 35 14.71 22.94 -6.20
N PRO A 36 15.85 22.79 -5.51
CA PRO A 36 16.83 21.71 -5.65
C PRO A 36 16.30 20.36 -5.14
N ALA A 37 16.89 19.26 -5.62
CA ALA A 37 16.46 17.89 -5.27
C ALA A 37 16.46 17.60 -3.76
N SER A 38 17.27 18.33 -2.98
CA SER A 38 17.28 18.25 -1.51
C SER A 38 15.96 18.68 -0.85
N LYS A 39 15.11 19.43 -1.55
CA LYS A 39 13.78 19.83 -1.07
C LYS A 39 12.68 18.81 -1.39
N ARG A 40 12.97 17.75 -2.14
CA ARG A 40 11.97 16.74 -2.52
C ARG A 40 11.55 15.94 -1.29
N ILE A 41 10.26 15.95 -1.02
CA ILE A 41 9.64 15.22 0.10
C ILE A 41 8.98 13.92 -0.32
N VAL A 42 8.83 13.73 -1.63
CA VAL A 42 8.40 12.48 -2.28
C VAL A 42 9.52 12.06 -3.25
N LYS A 43 9.85 10.79 -3.25
CA LYS A 43 10.73 10.15 -4.24
C LYS A 43 9.92 9.10 -4.97
N HIS A 44 10.14 8.96 -6.27
CA HIS A 44 9.57 7.87 -7.05
C HIS A 44 10.68 7.11 -7.77
N THR A 45 10.48 5.81 -7.95
CA THR A 45 11.41 4.93 -8.65
C THR A 45 10.59 4.01 -9.54
N MET A 46 10.92 3.97 -10.83
CA MET A 46 10.27 3.08 -11.79
C MET A 46 11.00 1.74 -11.80
N HIS A 47 10.23 0.66 -11.85
CA HIS A 47 10.69 -0.71 -11.92
C HIS A 47 9.99 -1.40 -13.08
N GLU A 48 10.72 -2.17 -13.88
CA GLU A 48 10.11 -3.09 -14.83
C GLU A 48 9.74 -4.40 -14.12
N PHE A 49 8.49 -4.84 -14.31
CA PHE A 49 7.95 -6.06 -13.75
C PHE A 49 6.96 -6.67 -14.73
N ASP A 50 7.24 -7.89 -15.20
CA ASP A 50 6.37 -8.63 -16.11
C ASP A 50 5.94 -7.83 -17.36
N GLY A 51 6.89 -7.12 -17.97
CA GLY A 51 6.66 -6.28 -19.14
C GLY A 51 5.89 -4.97 -18.86
N ARG A 52 5.68 -4.62 -17.58
CA ARG A 52 4.98 -3.41 -17.15
C ARG A 52 5.87 -2.53 -16.29
N SER A 53 5.64 -1.22 -16.40
CA SER A 53 6.31 -0.24 -15.54
C SER A 53 5.53 -0.04 -14.24
N ILE A 54 6.19 -0.29 -13.12
CA ILE A 54 5.67 -0.10 -11.75
C ILE A 54 6.44 1.04 -11.09
N THR A 55 5.73 2.09 -10.69
CA THR A 55 6.31 3.20 -9.93
C THR A 55 6.13 2.99 -8.44
N SER A 56 7.23 2.87 -7.72
CA SER A 56 7.27 2.88 -6.25
C SER A 56 7.36 4.32 -5.74
N TRP A 57 6.50 4.69 -4.80
CA TRP A 57 6.48 6.01 -4.18
C TRP A 57 6.95 5.95 -2.73
N LYS A 58 7.88 6.84 -2.38
CA LYS A 58 8.47 6.95 -1.04
C LYS A 58 8.45 8.38 -0.55
N CYS A 59 7.66 8.62 0.50
CA CYS A 59 7.65 9.90 1.22
C CYS A 59 8.76 9.97 2.28
N SER A 60 9.18 11.19 2.63
CA SER A 60 10.16 11.43 3.69
C SER A 60 9.59 11.06 5.07
N GLU A 61 10.16 10.04 5.71
CA GLU A 61 9.60 9.39 6.92
C GLU A 61 9.34 10.35 8.10
N PHE A 62 10.19 11.36 8.31
CA PHE A 62 10.03 12.30 9.43
C PHE A 62 8.84 13.25 9.24
N LEU A 63 8.34 13.42 8.02
CA LEU A 63 7.22 14.33 7.74
C LEU A 63 5.86 13.73 8.11
N TYR A 64 5.73 12.40 8.19
CA TYR A 64 4.50 11.78 8.66
C TYR A 64 4.13 12.20 10.09
N LYS A 65 5.11 12.62 10.90
CA LYS A 65 4.91 13.08 12.29
C LYS A 65 4.47 14.54 12.40
N LYS A 66 4.57 15.32 11.32
CA LYS A 66 4.21 16.74 11.36
C LYS A 66 2.70 16.89 11.39
N ASP A 67 2.25 17.91 12.09
CA ASP A 67 0.86 18.29 12.17
C ASP A 67 0.73 19.81 11.86
N PRO A 68 0.11 20.20 10.74
CA PRO A 68 -0.44 19.33 9.71
C PRO A 68 0.64 18.56 8.93
N CYS A 69 0.33 17.32 8.52
CA CYS A 69 1.23 16.50 7.72
C CYS A 69 1.29 17.06 6.29
N PRO A 70 2.47 17.44 5.77
CA PRO A 70 2.59 18.03 4.43
C PRO A 70 2.59 16.99 3.30
N LEU A 71 2.47 15.70 3.62
CA LEU A 71 2.51 14.62 2.64
C LEU A 71 1.11 14.39 2.04
N PRO A 72 1.02 14.07 0.73
CA PRO A 72 -0.27 13.93 0.05
C PRO A 72 -0.96 12.60 0.39
N THR A 73 -0.25 11.66 1.02
CA THR A 73 -0.79 10.37 1.46
C THR A 73 -0.08 9.90 2.72
N GLN A 74 -0.82 9.20 3.57
CA GLN A 74 -0.29 8.51 4.75
C GLN A 74 0.21 7.10 4.41
N ALA A 75 -0.04 6.58 3.20
CA ALA A 75 0.34 5.23 2.81
C ALA A 75 1.85 5.00 2.91
N ARG A 76 2.24 3.85 3.48
CA ARG A 76 3.63 3.41 3.61
C ARG A 76 3.85 2.12 2.81
N GLY A 77 4.45 2.30 1.64
CA GLY A 77 4.48 1.30 0.57
C GLY A 77 3.34 1.57 -0.38
N LEU A 78 3.61 2.31 -1.45
CA LEU A 78 2.61 2.68 -2.45
C LEU A 78 3.23 2.46 -3.82
N PHE A 79 2.54 1.68 -4.64
CA PHE A 79 2.96 1.33 -5.98
C PHE A 79 1.84 1.62 -6.96
N THR A 80 2.19 2.25 -8.08
CA THR A 80 1.27 2.53 -9.17
C THR A 80 1.78 1.94 -10.47
N SER A 81 0.89 1.63 -11.40
CA SER A 81 1.23 1.27 -12.77
C SER A 81 0.31 2.01 -13.73
N LYS A 82 0.67 2.01 -15.02
CA LYS A 82 -0.24 2.48 -16.06
C LYS A 82 -1.04 1.30 -16.58
N ASN A 83 -2.37 1.41 -16.50
CA ASN A 83 -3.30 0.49 -17.15
C ASN A 83 -4.04 1.26 -18.25
N ASP A 84 -3.89 0.86 -19.51
CA ASP A 84 -4.46 1.54 -20.69
C ASP A 84 -4.20 3.07 -20.74
N GLY A 85 -3.04 3.48 -20.24
CA GLY A 85 -2.62 4.89 -20.22
C GLY A 85 -3.03 5.66 -18.96
N GLU A 86 -3.95 5.12 -18.15
CA GLU A 86 -4.36 5.70 -16.87
C GLU A 86 -3.50 5.17 -15.71
N ASP A 87 -3.21 6.02 -14.73
CA ASP A 87 -2.55 5.58 -13.51
C ASP A 87 -3.50 4.70 -12.69
N ALA A 88 -2.99 3.66 -12.04
CA ALA A 88 -3.74 2.82 -11.10
C ALA A 88 -2.85 2.46 -9.91
N ILE A 89 -3.43 2.38 -8.70
CA ILE A 89 -2.73 1.81 -7.54
C ILE A 89 -2.69 0.30 -7.73
N VAL A 90 -1.49 -0.26 -7.80
CA VAL A 90 -1.29 -1.71 -7.90
C VAL A 90 -0.93 -2.34 -6.57
N ALA A 91 -0.39 -1.57 -5.61
CA ALA A 91 -0.23 -2.04 -4.23
C ALA A 91 -0.24 -0.87 -3.25
N ARG A 92 -0.90 -1.03 -2.09
CA ARG A 92 -0.99 -0.03 -1.03
C ARG A 92 -0.86 -0.68 0.34
N GLY A 93 0.25 -0.40 1.01
CA GLY A 93 0.45 -0.72 2.42
C GLY A 93 -0.38 0.17 3.34
N TYR A 94 -0.37 -0.15 4.63
CA TYR A 94 -1.07 0.63 5.65
C TYR A 94 -0.65 2.10 5.67
N ASN A 95 -1.51 2.92 6.27
CA ASN A 95 -1.10 4.25 6.70
C ASN A 95 0.07 4.12 7.69
N LYS A 96 1.01 5.08 7.66
CA LYS A 96 2.04 5.18 8.68
C LYS A 96 1.38 5.30 10.05
N PHE A 97 1.75 4.40 10.95
CA PHE A 97 1.39 4.45 12.36
C PHE A 97 2.65 4.63 13.21
N PHE A 98 2.44 5.00 14.47
CA PHE A 98 3.48 5.38 15.42
C PHE A 98 3.29 4.63 16.73
N ASN A 99 4.35 4.57 17.52
CA ASN A 99 4.27 4.03 18.87
C ASN A 99 3.49 4.97 19.78
N VAL A 100 2.95 4.43 20.88
CA VAL A 100 2.28 5.23 21.91
C VAL A 100 3.21 6.34 22.41
N GLY A 101 2.68 7.57 22.45
CA GLY A 101 3.38 8.77 22.91
C GLY A 101 4.35 9.40 21.90
N GLU A 102 4.51 8.84 20.70
CA GLU A 102 5.46 9.34 19.69
C GLU A 102 4.98 10.63 18.99
N VAL A 103 3.67 10.77 18.82
CA VAL A 103 3.00 11.95 18.22
C VAL A 103 1.73 12.32 19.02
N PRO A 104 1.21 13.56 18.94
CA PRO A 104 0.09 14.01 19.77
C PRO A 104 -1.11 13.05 19.77
N HIS A 105 -1.51 12.55 18.60
CA HIS A 105 -2.65 11.64 18.42
C HIS A 105 -2.37 10.17 18.80
N THR A 106 -1.22 9.89 19.41
CA THR A 106 -0.89 8.56 19.97
C THR A 106 -0.65 8.61 21.48
N LYS A 107 -0.94 9.75 22.13
CA LYS A 107 -0.95 9.85 23.60
C LYS A 107 -2.22 9.22 24.15
N TRP A 108 -2.15 8.58 25.32
CA TRP A 108 -3.29 7.91 25.95
C TRP A 108 -4.53 8.79 26.06
N ALA A 109 -4.39 10.01 26.61
CA ALA A 109 -5.50 10.95 26.72
C ALA A 109 -6.19 11.23 25.36
N TRP A 110 -5.40 11.34 24.28
CA TRP A 110 -5.96 11.54 22.95
C TRP A 110 -6.66 10.27 22.43
N ILE A 111 -6.05 9.09 22.59
CA ILE A 111 -6.62 7.80 22.16
C ILE A 111 -7.94 7.54 22.87
N GLU A 112 -7.99 7.76 24.18
CA GLU A 112 -9.19 7.58 25.01
C GLU A 112 -10.32 8.53 24.61
N GLU A 113 -9.99 9.78 24.28
CA GLU A 113 -10.97 10.80 23.90
C GLU A 113 -11.44 10.69 22.44
N ASN A 114 -10.58 10.26 21.51
CA ASN A 114 -10.81 10.39 20.06
C ASN A 114 -10.95 9.06 19.30
N THR A 115 -10.83 7.90 19.97
CA THR A 115 -11.00 6.60 19.33
C THR A 115 -12.04 5.76 20.06
N HIS A 116 -12.63 4.79 19.35
CA HIS A 116 -13.68 3.94 19.89
C HIS A 116 -13.43 2.48 19.51
N GLY A 117 -13.76 1.58 20.44
CA GLY A 117 -13.64 0.15 20.23
C GLY A 117 -14.76 -0.46 19.37
N PRO A 118 -14.74 -1.79 19.18
CA PRO A 118 -13.76 -2.72 19.76
C PRO A 118 -12.35 -2.52 19.19
N TYR A 119 -11.35 -2.53 20.06
CA TYR A 119 -9.94 -2.43 19.66
C TYR A 119 -9.42 -3.80 19.24
N GLU A 120 -8.87 -3.87 18.03
CA GLU A 120 -8.18 -5.06 17.55
C GLU A 120 -6.70 -4.99 17.93
N LEU A 121 -6.24 -5.97 18.71
CA LEU A 121 -4.83 -6.11 19.07
C LEU A 121 -4.23 -7.26 18.27
N THR A 122 -3.21 -6.95 17.48
CA THR A 122 -2.48 -7.93 16.68
C THR A 122 -1.04 -8.08 17.18
N VAL A 123 -0.47 -9.27 17.00
CA VAL A 123 0.93 -9.50 17.31
C VAL A 123 1.79 -8.74 16.31
N LYS A 124 2.72 -7.93 16.81
CA LYS A 124 3.69 -7.21 15.97
C LYS A 124 4.87 -8.13 15.67
N GLU A 125 4.73 -8.93 14.63
CA GLU A 125 5.81 -9.79 14.12
C GLU A 125 7.07 -8.97 13.78
N ASN A 126 8.24 -9.59 13.98
CA ASN A 126 9.54 -8.96 13.74
C ASN A 126 10.19 -9.49 12.45
N GLY A 127 9.79 -8.91 11.32
CA GLY A 127 10.32 -9.27 10.00
C GLY A 127 10.40 -8.07 9.06
N CYS A 128 10.29 -8.34 7.76
CA CYS A 128 10.19 -7.33 6.71
C CYS A 128 8.77 -7.27 6.14
N LEU A 129 8.31 -6.06 5.80
CA LEU A 129 7.02 -5.85 5.15
C LEU A 129 7.05 -6.40 3.72
N ILE A 130 6.08 -7.25 3.40
CA ILE A 130 5.79 -7.75 2.06
C ILE A 130 4.39 -7.28 1.68
N LEU A 131 4.22 -6.82 0.44
CA LEU A 131 2.90 -6.52 -0.12
C LEU A 131 2.65 -7.47 -1.28
N ALA A 132 1.45 -8.04 -1.36
CA ALA A 132 1.02 -8.87 -2.47
C ALA A 132 -0.29 -8.35 -3.05
N SER A 133 -0.37 -8.26 -4.37
CA SER A 133 -1.56 -7.80 -5.09
C SER A 133 -1.65 -8.46 -6.46
N GLY A 134 -2.86 -8.54 -7.00
CA GLY A 134 -3.10 -9.04 -8.35
C GLY A 134 -3.13 -7.92 -9.37
N LEU A 135 -2.46 -8.12 -10.51
CA LEU A 135 -2.63 -7.32 -11.70
C LEU A 135 -3.79 -7.86 -12.55
N ASP A 136 -4.24 -7.05 -13.50
CA ASP A 136 -5.32 -7.30 -14.47
C ASP A 136 -5.11 -8.53 -15.37
N ASN A 137 -3.86 -8.96 -15.58
CA ASN A 137 -3.51 -10.17 -16.33
C ASN A 137 -3.33 -11.41 -15.44
N ASN A 138 -3.84 -11.39 -14.21
CA ASN A 138 -3.64 -12.41 -13.17
C ASN A 138 -2.17 -12.60 -12.73
N THR A 139 -1.29 -11.65 -13.04
CA THR A 139 0.08 -11.66 -12.50
C THR A 139 0.05 -11.22 -11.03
N LEU A 140 0.64 -12.03 -10.14
CA LEU A 140 0.84 -11.66 -8.73
C LEU A 140 2.06 -10.75 -8.58
N LEU A 141 1.82 -9.48 -8.27
CA LEU A 141 2.84 -8.54 -7.85
C LEU A 141 3.18 -8.79 -6.37
N VAL A 142 4.46 -9.06 -6.08
CA VAL A 142 4.99 -9.15 -4.71
C VAL A 142 6.11 -8.13 -4.54
N THR A 143 5.98 -7.27 -3.54
CA THR A 143 6.94 -6.18 -3.30
C THR A 143 7.44 -6.19 -1.86
N SER A 144 8.62 -5.61 -1.67
CA SER A 144 9.05 -5.15 -0.35
C SER A 144 8.43 -3.78 -0.05
N LYS A 145 8.73 -3.21 1.11
CA LYS A 145 8.27 -1.86 1.50
C LYS A 145 8.37 -0.77 0.41
N HIS A 146 9.44 -0.72 -0.39
CA HIS A 146 9.65 0.36 -1.38
C HIS A 146 10.21 -0.11 -2.73
N ALA A 147 10.33 -1.41 -2.96
CA ALA A 147 10.98 -1.90 -4.17
C ALA A 147 10.38 -3.22 -4.63
N VAL A 148 10.33 -3.35 -5.95
CA VAL A 148 10.05 -4.59 -6.67
C VAL A 148 11.40 -5.26 -7.00
N ASN A 149 11.44 -6.59 -7.11
CA ASN A 149 12.62 -7.37 -7.51
C ASN A 149 13.86 -7.22 -6.62
N VAL A 150 13.67 -6.98 -5.31
CA VAL A 150 14.74 -7.05 -4.30
C VAL A 150 14.65 -8.36 -3.52
N ASP A 151 15.72 -8.74 -2.81
CA ASP A 151 15.77 -10.02 -2.07
C ASP A 151 14.59 -10.23 -1.12
N HIS A 152 14.17 -9.21 -0.38
CA HIS A 152 12.99 -9.30 0.48
C HIS A 152 11.72 -9.63 -0.32
N ALA A 153 11.51 -9.00 -1.48
CA ALA A 153 10.34 -9.26 -2.33
C ALA A 153 10.39 -10.67 -2.94
N ARG A 154 11.57 -11.11 -3.38
CA ARG A 154 11.79 -12.45 -3.94
C ARG A 154 11.54 -13.53 -2.90
N VAL A 155 12.14 -13.41 -1.71
CA VAL A 155 11.91 -14.36 -0.61
C VAL A 155 10.46 -14.34 -0.16
N GLY A 156 9.83 -13.16 -0.13
CA GLY A 156 8.38 -13.05 0.12
C GLY A 156 7.56 -13.84 -0.90
N ARG A 157 7.90 -13.72 -2.18
CA ARG A 157 7.23 -14.48 -3.27
C ARG A 157 7.41 -15.99 -3.10
N GLU A 158 8.61 -16.44 -2.80
CA GLU A 158 8.90 -17.87 -2.54
C GLU A 158 8.06 -18.43 -1.38
N TRP A 159 7.84 -17.65 -0.32
CA TRP A 159 6.97 -18.05 0.79
C TRP A 159 5.49 -18.10 0.41
N VAL A 160 5.02 -17.16 -0.42
CA VAL A 160 3.66 -17.20 -0.96
C VAL A 160 3.46 -18.45 -1.81
N ASP A 161 4.36 -18.72 -2.75
CA ASP A 161 4.26 -19.90 -3.63
C ASP A 161 4.30 -21.20 -2.82
N ARG A 162 5.18 -21.29 -1.81
CA ARG A 162 5.22 -22.43 -0.87
C ARG A 162 3.90 -22.60 -0.12
N HIS A 163 3.32 -21.52 0.38
CA HIS A 163 2.06 -21.58 1.12
C HIS A 163 0.93 -22.07 0.21
N LEU A 164 0.79 -21.48 -0.98
CA LEU A 164 -0.24 -21.80 -1.95
C LEU A 164 -0.17 -23.28 -2.38
N SER A 165 1.03 -23.76 -2.71
CA SER A 165 1.25 -25.18 -3.04
C SER A 165 0.80 -26.10 -1.89
N ARG A 166 1.13 -25.75 -0.64
CA ARG A 166 0.75 -26.53 0.54
C ARG A 166 -0.77 -26.59 0.75
N VAL A 167 -1.51 -25.54 0.41
CA VAL A 167 -2.98 -25.47 0.57
C VAL A 167 -3.75 -25.82 -0.70
N GLY A 168 -3.07 -26.31 -1.74
CA GLY A 168 -3.70 -26.73 -3.00
C GLY A 168 -4.28 -25.57 -3.82
N ARG A 169 -3.65 -24.38 -3.76
CA ARG A 169 -4.02 -23.18 -4.50
C ARG A 169 -2.91 -22.73 -5.44
N THR A 170 -3.25 -21.91 -6.43
CA THR A 170 -2.28 -21.36 -7.39
C THR A 170 -2.03 -19.88 -7.18
N THR A 171 -0.90 -19.40 -7.69
CA THR A 171 -0.57 -17.97 -7.74
C THR A 171 -1.64 -17.19 -8.50
N ASP A 172 -2.11 -17.71 -9.65
CA ASP A 172 -3.11 -17.05 -10.49
C ASP A 172 -4.46 -16.92 -9.77
N GLU A 173 -4.86 -17.92 -8.99
CA GLU A 173 -6.06 -17.84 -8.14
C GLU A 173 -5.94 -16.71 -7.10
N LEU A 174 -4.79 -16.58 -6.44
CA LEU A 174 -4.55 -15.51 -5.47
C LEU A 174 -4.53 -14.14 -6.14
N ALA A 175 -3.86 -14.01 -7.30
CA ALA A 175 -3.82 -12.77 -8.06
C ALA A 175 -5.22 -12.34 -8.50
N ALA A 176 -5.98 -13.24 -9.12
CA ALA A 176 -7.36 -12.99 -9.53
C ALA A 176 -8.23 -12.57 -8.35
N PHE A 177 -8.08 -13.24 -7.19
CA PHE A 177 -8.80 -12.88 -5.97
C PHE A 177 -8.45 -11.46 -5.48
N LEU A 178 -7.16 -11.13 -5.38
CA LEU A 178 -6.72 -9.81 -4.91
C LEU A 178 -7.13 -8.68 -5.86
N HIS A 179 -7.00 -8.92 -7.17
CA HIS A 179 -7.42 -7.97 -8.21
C HIS A 179 -8.94 -7.72 -8.15
N ALA A 180 -9.75 -8.79 -8.11
CA ALA A 180 -11.21 -8.69 -8.05
C ALA A 180 -11.72 -8.00 -6.78
N ASN A 181 -10.94 -8.00 -5.69
CA ASN A 181 -11.29 -7.34 -4.44
C ASN A 181 -10.64 -5.97 -4.27
N ASN A 182 -9.91 -5.46 -5.27
CA ASN A 182 -9.14 -4.21 -5.20
C ASN A 182 -8.28 -4.14 -3.92
N ALA A 183 -7.59 -5.24 -3.61
CA ALA A 183 -6.95 -5.46 -2.32
C ALA A 183 -5.44 -5.66 -2.44
N THR A 184 -4.72 -5.18 -1.42
CA THR A 184 -3.33 -5.54 -1.16
C THR A 184 -3.29 -6.39 0.10
N ALA A 185 -2.76 -7.61 0.01
CA ALA A 185 -2.40 -8.41 1.16
C ALA A 185 -1.09 -7.88 1.75
N VAL A 186 -1.02 -7.79 3.08
CA VAL A 186 0.09 -7.20 3.84
C VAL A 186 0.55 -8.18 4.91
#